data_AF-A0A1F7RVN6-F1
#
_entry.id   AF-A0A1F7RVN6-F1
#
_cell.length_a   1.000
_cell.length_b   1.000
_cell.length_c   1.000
_cell.angle_alpha   90.00
_cell.angle_beta   90.00
_cell.angle_gamma   90.00
#
_symmetry.space_group_name_H-M   'P 1'
#
loop_
_entity.id
_entity.type
_entity.pdbx_description
1 polymer ?
#
loop_
_entity_poly.entity_id
_entity_poly.type
_entity_poly.pdbx_seq_one_letter_code
_entity_poly.pdbx_strand_id
1 'polypeptide(L)'
;MAYVDERQIQAVDEEIRVPRLEYQPANATKGKYSSPFKLFAITIASIFAAELLIMLLLNILPPLPLRIEMLLDAFLLSFLVFPILYIFLLRPMILHINERKRAEVEREKVISDLQDAITKVDTLSGLLPICAKCKKIRDDNGYWNDVELYIKGHSEAEFSHSICPDCAEELYLGYYKKDKIV
;
A
#
# COMPACT_ATOMS: atom_id res chain seq x y z
N MET A 1 -38.69 -22.34 30.21
CA MET A 1 -38.19 -20.96 29.98
C MET A 1 -36.69 -20.99 30.24
N ALA A 2 -35.86 -21.06 29.20
CA ALA A 2 -34.40 -21.02 29.35
C ALA A 2 -33.96 -19.55 29.24
N TYR A 3 -33.50 -18.99 30.35
CA TYR A 3 -32.97 -17.64 30.48
C TYR A 3 -31.53 -17.66 29.95
N VAL A 4 -31.27 -17.01 28.82
CA VAL A 4 -29.91 -16.85 28.29
C VAL A 4 -29.30 -15.62 28.96
N ASP A 5 -28.21 -15.80 29.71
CA ASP A 5 -27.51 -14.76 30.48
C ASP A 5 -26.92 -13.69 29.53
N GLU A 6 -27.36 -12.44 29.68
CA GLU A 6 -26.91 -11.28 28.88
C GLU A 6 -25.39 -11.09 28.90
N ARG A 7 -24.70 -11.61 29.92
CA ARG A 7 -23.23 -11.57 30.03
C ARG A 7 -22.51 -12.37 28.96
N GLN A 8 -23.12 -13.42 28.40
CA GLN A 8 -22.47 -14.19 27.33
C GLN A 8 -22.50 -13.49 25.97
N ILE A 9 -23.44 -12.55 25.77
CA ILE A 9 -23.56 -11.80 24.52
C ILE A 9 -22.50 -10.69 24.47
N GLN A 10 -22.29 -9.98 25.58
CA GLN A 10 -21.29 -8.91 25.66
C GLN A 10 -19.84 -9.41 25.53
N ALA A 11 -19.55 -10.65 25.97
CA ALA A 11 -18.20 -11.21 25.88
C ALA A 11 -17.76 -11.46 24.43
N VAL A 12 -18.69 -11.74 23.52
CA VAL A 12 -18.39 -12.03 22.10
C VAL A 12 -18.12 -10.73 21.33
N ASP A 13 -18.87 -9.67 21.62
CA ASP A 13 -18.72 -8.37 20.93
C ASP A 13 -17.37 -7.68 21.25
N GLU A 14 -16.78 -7.94 22.42
CA GLU A 14 -15.50 -7.33 22.82
C GLU A 14 -14.27 -8.02 22.20
N GLU A 15 -14.39 -9.31 21.87
CA GLU A 15 -13.34 -10.09 21.21
C GLU A 15 -13.22 -9.76 19.70
N ILE A 16 -14.29 -9.21 19.11
CA ILE A 16 -14.38 -8.76 17.70
C ILE A 16 -14.07 -7.25 17.59
N ARG A 17 -13.28 -6.68 18.50
CA ARG A 17 -12.78 -5.31 18.31
C ARG A 17 -11.53 -5.35 17.43
N VAL A 18 -11.69 -5.04 16.15
CA VAL A 18 -10.57 -4.88 15.21
C VAL A 18 -9.66 -3.74 15.72
N PRO A 19 -8.37 -4.00 16.02
CA PRO A 19 -7.46 -2.96 16.43
C PRO A 19 -7.26 -2.00 15.25
N ARG A 20 -7.57 -0.71 15.46
CA ARG A 20 -7.27 0.35 14.51
C ARG A 20 -5.75 0.39 14.32
N LEU A 21 -5.25 -0.11 13.20
CA LEU A 21 -3.84 0.01 12.83
C LEU A 21 -3.52 1.49 12.62
N GLU A 22 -2.90 2.10 13.61
CA GLU A 22 -2.44 3.48 13.54
C GLU A 22 -1.20 3.51 12.65
N TYR A 23 -1.37 3.94 11.41
CA TYR A 23 -0.32 4.06 10.42
C TYR A 23 0.74 5.05 10.90
N GLN A 24 1.89 4.54 11.33
CA GLN A 24 3.03 5.34 11.74
C GLN A 24 4.02 5.41 10.57
N PRO A 25 4.16 6.55 9.88
CA PRO A 25 5.07 6.63 8.75
C PRO A 25 6.51 6.42 9.26
N ALA A 26 7.30 5.58 8.57
CA ALA A 26 8.71 5.46 8.90
C ALA A 26 9.38 6.83 8.87
N ASN A 27 10.20 7.07 9.89
CA ASN A 27 10.96 8.30 10.04
C ASN A 27 11.77 8.57 8.77
N ALA A 28 11.30 9.53 7.97
CA ALA A 28 12.04 10.07 6.86
C ALA A 28 13.33 10.68 7.42
N THR A 29 14.43 9.95 7.34
CA THR A 29 15.75 10.50 7.59
C THR A 29 15.93 11.60 6.56
N LYS A 30 15.80 12.85 7.01
CA LYS A 30 16.01 14.03 6.17
C LYS A 30 17.48 14.03 5.76
N GLY A 31 17.77 13.34 4.66
CA GLY A 31 19.04 13.43 3.98
C GLY A 31 19.30 14.90 3.74
N LYS A 32 20.40 15.41 4.31
CA LYS A 32 20.79 16.82 4.27
C LYS A 32 21.30 17.15 2.87
N TYR A 33 20.49 16.89 1.85
CA TYR A 33 20.81 17.20 0.46
C TYR A 33 20.60 18.70 0.27
N SER A 34 21.72 19.40 0.15
CA SER A 34 21.73 20.79 -0.30
C SER A 34 21.05 20.89 -1.67
N SER A 35 20.23 21.92 -1.87
CA SER A 35 19.56 22.23 -3.15
C SER A 35 20.43 21.93 -4.37
N PRO A 36 19.89 21.37 -5.47
CA PRO A 36 20.67 20.94 -6.64
C PRO A 36 21.60 22.03 -7.18
N PHE A 37 21.17 23.30 -7.08
CA PHE A 37 21.98 24.48 -7.43
C PHE A 37 23.30 24.61 -6.64
N LYS A 38 23.36 24.15 -5.39
CA LYS A 38 24.58 24.19 -4.56
C LYS A 38 25.60 23.15 -5.02
N LEU A 39 25.15 21.94 -5.36
CA LEU A 39 26.03 20.90 -5.93
C LEU A 39 26.59 21.37 -7.26
N PHE A 40 25.74 21.94 -8.12
CA PHE A 40 26.14 22.49 -9.40
C PHE A 40 27.16 23.64 -9.25
N ALA A 41 26.93 24.56 -8.31
CA ALA A 41 27.86 25.64 -8.02
C ALA A 41 29.23 25.13 -7.55
N ILE A 42 29.26 24.09 -6.68
CA ILE A 42 30.50 23.46 -6.23
C ILE A 42 31.24 22.80 -7.40
N THR A 43 30.53 22.10 -8.29
CA THR A 43 31.16 21.48 -9.47
C THR A 43 31.71 22.51 -10.45
N ILE A 44 31.03 23.64 -10.65
CA ILE A 44 31.55 24.71 -11.51
C ILE A 44 32.80 25.32 -10.89
N ALA A 45 32.76 25.64 -9.60
CA ALA A 45 33.90 26.22 -8.89
C ALA A 45 35.12 25.29 -8.89
N SER A 46 34.92 23.98 -8.75
CA SER A 46 36.02 23.01 -8.76
C SER A 46 36.64 22.83 -10.14
N ILE A 47 35.83 22.81 -11.21
CA ILE A 47 36.32 22.76 -12.59
C ILE A 47 37.12 24.02 -12.92
N PHE A 48 36.59 25.19 -12.57
CA PHE A 48 37.27 26.46 -12.80
C PHE A 48 38.60 26.56 -12.04
N ALA A 49 38.64 26.10 -10.78
CA ALA A 49 39.87 26.04 -10.00
C ALA A 49 40.87 25.04 -10.57
N ALA A 50 40.41 23.89 -11.06
CA ALA A 50 41.24 22.88 -11.70
C ALA A 50 41.91 23.41 -12.97
N GLU A 51 41.13 24.05 -13.85
CA GLU A 51 41.60 24.69 -15.07
C GLU A 51 42.67 25.74 -14.77
N LEU A 52 42.37 26.65 -13.83
CA LEU A 52 43.31 27.70 -13.44
C LEU A 52 44.61 27.12 -12.88
N LEU A 53 44.52 26.05 -12.09
CA LEU A 53 45.67 25.36 -11.52
C LEU A 53 46.51 24.66 -12.61
N ILE A 54 45.88 24.02 -13.58
CA ILE A 54 46.57 23.33 -14.68
C ILE A 54 47.28 24.36 -15.57
N MET A 55 46.59 25.44 -15.96
CA MET A 55 47.18 26.54 -16.73
C MET A 55 48.37 27.18 -15.99
N LEU A 56 48.26 27.37 -14.68
CA LEU A 56 49.36 27.88 -13.84
C LEU A 56 50.53 26.89 -13.76
N LEU A 57 50.25 25.59 -13.64
CA LEU A 57 51.27 24.53 -13.54
C LEU A 57 52.03 24.38 -14.86
N LEU A 58 51.34 24.37 -16.00
CA LEU A 58 51.96 24.26 -17.32
C LEU A 58 52.88 25.45 -17.64
N ASN A 59 52.57 26.66 -17.13
CA ASN A 59 53.41 27.84 -17.28
C ASN A 59 54.74 27.79 -16.49
N ILE A 60 54.85 26.94 -15.47
CA ILE A 60 56.10 26.75 -14.69
C ILE A 60 57.07 25.81 -15.41
N LEU A 61 56.57 24.95 -16.32
CA LEU A 61 57.38 24.03 -17.10
C LEU A 61 58.12 24.75 -18.24
N PRO A 62 59.28 24.23 -18.69
CA PRO A 62 59.94 24.74 -19.89
C PRO A 62 58.99 24.67 -21.10
N PRO A 63 59.09 25.59 -22.07
CA PRO A 63 58.14 25.69 -23.16
C PRO A 63 58.09 24.37 -23.94
N LEU A 64 56.96 23.68 -23.81
CA LEU A 64 56.65 22.47 -24.57
C LEU A 64 56.23 22.86 -25.99
N PRO A 65 56.38 21.95 -26.97
CA PRO A 65 55.82 22.20 -28.30
C PRO A 65 54.28 22.30 -28.22
N LEU A 66 53.69 23.25 -28.95
CA LEU A 66 52.25 23.60 -28.94
C LEU A 66 51.31 22.37 -28.98
N ARG A 67 51.69 21.29 -29.68
CA ARG A 67 50.89 20.06 -29.78
C ARG A 67 50.76 19.33 -28.44
N ILE A 68 51.83 19.29 -27.65
CA ILE A 68 51.87 18.52 -26.39
C ILE A 68 51.12 19.27 -25.29
N GLU A 69 51.21 20.61 -25.29
CA GLU A 69 50.52 21.47 -24.31
C GLU A 69 49.00 21.24 -24.31
N MET A 70 48.38 21.30 -25.50
CA MET A 70 46.92 21.08 -25.64
C MET A 70 46.47 19.66 -25.26
N LEU A 71 47.29 18.65 -25.59
CA LEU A 71 46.96 17.25 -25.25
C LEU A 71 47.09 16.99 -23.76
N LEU A 72 48.14 17.53 -23.13
CA LEU A 72 48.39 17.34 -21.72
C LEU A 72 47.34 18.08 -20.88
N ASP A 73 46.93 19.27 -21.30
CA ASP A 73 45.86 20.04 -20.64
C ASP A 73 44.53 19.27 -20.63
N ALA A 74 44.05 18.81 -21.79
CA ALA A 74 42.83 18.01 -21.89
C ALA A 74 42.90 16.72 -21.05
N PHE A 75 44.06 16.06 -21.03
CA PHE A 75 44.27 14.85 -20.24
C PHE A 75 44.28 15.13 -18.73
N LEU A 76 45.01 16.15 -18.28
CA LEU A 76 45.10 16.56 -16.88
C LEU A 76 43.75 17.05 -16.36
N LEU A 77 43.01 17.83 -17.14
CA LEU A 77 41.67 18.29 -16.75
C LEU A 77 40.71 17.12 -16.63
N SER A 78 40.66 16.24 -17.63
CA SER A 78 39.81 15.05 -17.58
C SER A 78 40.13 14.18 -16.36
N PHE A 79 41.42 13.95 -16.10
CA PHE A 79 41.86 13.18 -14.95
C PHE A 79 41.52 13.82 -13.59
N LEU A 80 41.64 15.15 -13.47
CA LEU A 80 41.37 15.88 -12.23
C LEU A 80 39.87 16.06 -11.96
N VAL A 81 39.10 16.31 -13.02
CA VAL A 81 37.65 16.58 -12.94
C VAL A 81 36.83 15.29 -12.80
N PHE A 82 37.22 14.18 -13.44
CA PHE A 82 36.50 12.91 -13.39
C PHE A 82 36.18 12.41 -11.96
N PRO A 83 37.14 12.31 -11.01
CA PRO A 83 36.85 11.86 -9.64
C PRO A 83 35.95 12.85 -8.89
N ILE A 84 36.10 14.15 -9.15
CA ILE A 84 35.27 15.20 -8.54
C ILE A 84 33.83 15.08 -9.03
N LEU A 85 33.61 14.93 -10.34
CA LEU A 85 32.29 14.71 -10.93
C LEU A 85 31.64 13.42 -10.42
N TYR A 86 32.41 12.32 -10.30
CA TYR A 86 31.89 11.07 -9.78
C TYR A 86 31.37 11.22 -8.33
N ILE A 87 32.18 11.81 -7.46
CA ILE A 87 31.84 11.97 -6.03
C ILE A 87 30.69 12.96 -5.83
N PHE A 88 30.70 14.10 -6.52
CA PHE A 88 29.73 15.18 -6.31
C PHE A 88 28.42 15.00 -7.09
N LEU A 89 28.44 14.28 -8.21
CA LEU A 89 27.30 14.21 -9.13
C LEU A 89 26.66 12.81 -9.15
N LEU A 90 27.46 11.75 -9.31
CA LEU A 90 26.94 10.38 -9.40
C LEU A 90 26.55 9.81 -8.03
N ARG A 91 27.37 10.02 -6.99
CA ARG A 91 27.07 9.52 -5.63
C ARG A 91 25.73 10.00 -5.06
N PRO A 92 25.38 11.30 -5.09
CA PRO A 92 24.09 11.76 -4.55
C PRO A 92 22.89 11.27 -5.38
N MET A 93 23.05 11.13 -6.69
CA MET A 93 22.01 10.57 -7.56
C MET A 93 21.67 9.12 -7.18
N ILE A 94 22.69 8.29 -6.96
CA ILE A 94 22.51 6.89 -6.55
C ILE A 94 21.82 6.80 -5.18
N LEU A 95 22.19 7.67 -4.23
CA LEU A 95 21.56 7.71 -2.92
C LEU A 95 20.08 8.10 -3.01
N HIS A 96 19.74 9.13 -3.79
CA HIS A 96 18.35 9.53 -4.02
C HIS A 96 17.49 8.43 -4.65
N ILE A 97 18.04 7.68 -5.62
CA ILE A 97 17.32 6.56 -6.25
C ILE A 97 17.05 5.46 -5.21
N ASN A 98 18.04 5.14 -4.37
CA ASN A 98 17.89 4.14 -3.32
C ASN A 98 16.87 4.55 -2.26
N GLU A 99 16.83 5.83 -1.87
CA GLU A 99 15.83 6.36 -0.94
C GLU A 99 14.41 6.24 -1.51
N ARG A 100 14.21 6.62 -2.77
CA ARG A 100 12.90 6.46 -3.45
C ARG A 100 12.47 5.00 -3.51
N LYS A 101 13.38 4.10 -3.88
CA LYS A 101 13.09 2.67 -3.97
C LYS A 101 12.72 2.07 -2.62
N ARG A 102 13.33 2.52 -1.52
CA ARG A 102 12.95 2.09 -0.15
C ARG A 102 11.54 2.56 0.21
N ALA A 103 11.21 3.81 -0.11
CA ALA A 103 9.87 4.34 0.14
C ALA A 103 8.79 3.64 -0.70
N GLU A 104 9.09 3.24 -1.93
CA GLU A 104 8.20 2.43 -2.76
C GLU A 104 7.93 1.04 -2.15
N VAL A 105 8.99 0.32 -1.75
CA VAL A 105 8.85 -0.99 -1.10
C VAL A 105 8.04 -0.90 0.20
N GLU A 106 8.23 0.16 0.98
CA GLU A 106 7.46 0.37 2.21
C GLU A 106 5.97 0.64 1.92
N ARG A 107 5.67 1.43 0.89
CA ARG A 107 4.29 1.66 0.43
C ARG A 107 3.63 0.36 -0.02
N GLU A 108 4.34 -0.45 -0.81
CA GLU A 108 3.81 -1.73 -1.30
C GLU A 108 3.49 -2.69 -0.14
N LYS A 109 4.34 -2.75 0.89
CA LYS A 109 4.05 -3.54 2.09
C LYS A 109 2.79 -3.08 2.79
N VAL A 110 2.63 -1.78 3.00
CA VAL A 110 1.45 -1.22 3.65
C VAL A 110 0.18 -1.52 2.85
N ILE A 111 0.24 -1.44 1.52
CA ILE A 111 -0.89 -1.81 0.65
C ILE A 111 -1.22 -3.30 0.80
N SER A 112 -0.22 -4.17 0.81
CA SER A 112 -0.40 -5.61 1.02
C SER A 112 -1.04 -5.90 2.38
N ASP A 113 -0.52 -5.28 3.45
CA ASP A 113 -1.04 -5.45 4.81
C ASP A 113 -2.50 -4.99 4.93
N LEU A 114 -2.85 -3.88 4.25
CA LEU A 114 -4.24 -3.40 4.17
C LEU A 114 -5.14 -4.36 3.41
N GLN A 115 -4.69 -4.90 2.27
CA GLN A 115 -5.43 -5.89 1.50
C GLN A 115 -5.68 -7.18 2.30
N ASP A 116 -4.68 -7.65 3.04
CA ASP A 116 -4.80 -8.80 3.91
C ASP A 116 -5.79 -8.55 5.06
N ALA A 117 -5.75 -7.35 5.65
CA ALA A 117 -6.69 -6.95 6.70
C ALA A 117 -8.14 -6.92 6.19
N ILE A 118 -8.38 -6.38 4.99
CA ILE A 118 -9.69 -6.38 4.34
C ILE A 118 -10.17 -7.82 4.09
N THR A 119 -9.31 -8.67 3.54
CA THR A 119 -9.65 -10.07 3.24
C THR A 119 -10.04 -10.84 4.52
N LYS A 120 -9.35 -10.57 5.64
CA LYS A 120 -9.71 -11.16 6.93
C LYS A 120 -11.04 -10.66 7.46
N VAL A 121 -11.35 -9.36 7.31
CA VAL A 121 -12.65 -8.82 7.70
C VAL A 121 -13.77 -9.41 6.84
N ASP A 122 -13.59 -9.55 5.53
CA ASP A 122 -14.58 -10.16 4.63
C ASP A 122 -14.96 -11.59 5.07
N THR A 123 -13.99 -12.37 5.57
CA THR A 123 -14.25 -13.73 6.08
C THR A 123 -15.00 -13.75 7.43
N LEU A 124 -14.88 -12.69 8.24
CA LEU A 124 -15.55 -12.54 9.54
C LEU A 124 -16.92 -11.88 9.42
N SER A 125 -17.14 -11.02 8.41
CA SER A 125 -18.45 -10.41 8.11
C SER A 125 -19.51 -11.39 7.59
N GLY A 126 -19.17 -12.67 7.42
CA GLY A 126 -20.11 -13.72 7.02
C GLY A 126 -20.93 -14.33 8.16
N LEU A 127 -20.56 -14.11 9.42
CA LEU A 127 -21.28 -14.66 10.58
C LEU A 127 -22.41 -13.74 11.03
N LEU A 128 -23.60 -13.93 10.44
CA LEU A 128 -24.80 -13.25 10.91
C LEU A 128 -25.37 -13.97 12.14
N PRO A 129 -25.44 -13.30 13.31
CA PRO A 129 -26.03 -13.88 14.51
C PRO A 129 -27.53 -14.14 14.31
N ILE A 130 -27.91 -15.40 14.18
CA ILE A 130 -29.29 -15.86 14.03
C ILE A 130 -29.83 -16.39 15.36
N CYS A 131 -31.04 -15.98 15.73
CA CYS A 131 -31.72 -16.53 16.90
C CYS A 131 -32.02 -18.02 16.69
N ALA A 132 -31.52 -18.88 17.57
CA ALA A 132 -31.72 -20.33 17.48
C ALA A 132 -33.22 -20.74 17.48
N LYS A 133 -34.08 -19.93 18.12
CA LYS A 133 -35.52 -20.19 18.26
C LYS A 133 -36.35 -19.64 17.11
N CYS A 134 -36.27 -18.33 16.83
CA CYS A 134 -37.15 -17.65 15.87
C CYS A 134 -36.48 -17.30 14.54
N LYS A 135 -35.19 -17.64 14.37
CA LYS A 135 -34.40 -17.44 13.14
C LYS A 135 -34.22 -15.99 12.67
N LYS A 136 -34.67 -14.99 13.43
CA LYS A 136 -34.37 -13.57 13.17
C LYS A 136 -32.86 -13.32 13.22
N ILE A 137 -32.39 -12.34 12.44
CA ILE A 137 -30.99 -11.88 12.40
C ILE A 137 -30.87 -10.65 13.31
N ARG A 138 -29.81 -10.58 14.10
CA ARG A 138 -29.47 -9.38 14.88
C ARG A 138 -28.57 -8.46 14.03
N ASP A 139 -28.93 -7.19 13.93
CA ASP A 139 -28.14 -6.17 13.23
C ASP A 139 -27.06 -5.54 14.13
N ASP A 140 -26.23 -4.68 13.53
CA ASP A 140 -25.13 -3.96 14.21
C ASP A 140 -25.63 -3.00 15.32
N ASN A 141 -26.90 -2.60 15.28
CA ASN A 141 -27.54 -1.77 16.31
C ASN A 141 -28.15 -2.64 17.43
N GLY A 142 -28.10 -3.96 17.30
CA GLY A 142 -28.61 -4.93 18.25
C GLY A 142 -30.10 -5.27 18.10
N TYR A 143 -30.78 -4.78 17.06
CA TYR A 143 -32.18 -5.09 16.79
C TYR A 143 -32.35 -6.40 16.03
N TRP A 144 -33.46 -7.08 16.27
CA TRP A 144 -33.80 -8.35 15.62
C TRP A 144 -34.72 -8.12 14.42
N ASN A 145 -34.20 -8.42 13.23
CA ASN A 145 -34.90 -8.26 11.96
C ASN A 145 -35.24 -9.62 11.36
N ASP A 146 -36.30 -9.68 10.56
CA ASP A 146 -36.58 -10.86 9.75
C ASP A 146 -35.50 -11.06 8.70
N VAL A 147 -35.16 -12.33 8.42
CA VAL A 147 -34.05 -12.70 7.53
C VAL A 147 -34.19 -12.05 6.16
N GLU A 148 -35.39 -12.10 5.58
CA GLU A 148 -35.70 -11.54 4.27
C GLU A 148 -35.50 -10.02 4.23
N LEU A 149 -36.02 -9.31 5.24
CA LEU A 149 -35.87 -7.85 5.35
C LEU A 149 -34.41 -7.46 5.54
N TYR A 150 -33.68 -8.21 6.37
CA TYR A 150 -32.27 -7.97 6.61
C TYR A 150 -31.43 -8.17 5.35
N ILE A 151 -31.59 -9.31 4.65
CA ILE A 151 -30.83 -9.61 3.43
C ILE A 151 -31.19 -8.64 2.30
N LYS A 152 -32.46 -8.28 2.13
CA LYS A 152 -32.88 -7.31 1.13
C LYS A 152 -32.31 -5.90 1.38
N GLY A 153 -32.08 -5.54 2.64
CA GLY A 153 -31.46 -4.27 3.02
C GLY A 153 -29.93 -4.25 2.89
N HIS A 154 -29.29 -5.42 2.91
CA HIS A 154 -27.82 -5.57 2.96
C HIS A 154 -27.23 -6.31 1.73
N SER A 155 -28.04 -6.59 0.70
CA SER A 155 -27.60 -7.24 -0.54
C SER A 155 -28.49 -6.86 -1.72
N GLU A 156 -28.06 -7.17 -2.92
CA GLU A 156 -28.86 -7.00 -4.15
C GLU A 156 -29.85 -8.15 -4.40
N ALA A 157 -30.09 -9.02 -3.41
CA ALA A 157 -30.96 -10.18 -3.58
C ALA A 157 -32.46 -9.80 -3.63
N GLU A 158 -33.18 -10.34 -4.62
CA GLU A 158 -34.64 -10.28 -4.72
C GLU A 158 -35.28 -11.62 -4.31
N PHE A 159 -36.34 -11.57 -3.51
CA PHE A 159 -37.05 -12.75 -3.03
C PHE A 159 -38.39 -12.94 -3.76
N SER A 160 -38.59 -14.14 -4.31
CA SER A 160 -39.88 -14.61 -4.79
C SER A 160 -40.50 -15.59 -3.79
N HIS A 161 -41.80 -15.52 -3.58
CA HIS A 161 -42.50 -16.48 -2.71
C HIS A 161 -43.03 -17.63 -3.56
N SER A 162 -42.42 -18.81 -3.44
CA SER A 162 -42.90 -20.06 -4.03
C SER A 162 -43.09 -21.12 -2.94
N ILE A 163 -44.00 -22.07 -3.18
CA ILE A 163 -44.19 -23.23 -2.31
C ILE A 163 -43.42 -24.41 -2.90
N CYS A 164 -42.61 -25.10 -2.10
CA CYS A 164 -41.93 -26.30 -2.58
C CYS A 164 -42.94 -27.45 -2.74
N PRO A 165 -42.63 -28.47 -3.57
CA PRO A 165 -43.53 -29.62 -3.77
C PRO A 165 -43.91 -30.32 -2.47
N ASP A 166 -42.97 -30.45 -1.52
CA ASP A 166 -43.19 -31.13 -0.24
C ASP A 166 -44.22 -30.38 0.63
N CYS A 167 -44.07 -29.06 0.75
CA CYS A 167 -45.02 -28.21 1.49
C CYS A 167 -46.38 -28.14 0.79
N ALA A 168 -46.41 -28.15 -0.54
CA ALA A 168 -47.67 -28.17 -1.29
C ALA A 168 -48.43 -29.48 -1.07
N GLU A 169 -47.72 -30.62 -1.02
CA GLU A 169 -48.31 -31.93 -0.72
C GLU A 169 -48.91 -31.97 0.69
N GLU A 170 -48.22 -31.41 1.68
CA GLU A 170 -48.69 -31.33 3.08
C GLU A 170 -49.88 -30.38 3.26
N LEU A 171 -49.84 -29.18 2.67
CA LEU A 171 -50.89 -28.16 2.84
C LEU A 171 -52.17 -28.47 2.06
N TYR A 172 -52.06 -29.19 0.94
CA TYR A 172 -53.18 -29.46 0.03
C TYR A 172 -53.53 -30.94 -0.09
N LEU A 173 -53.38 -31.71 1.00
CA LEU A 173 -53.68 -33.16 1.16
C LEU A 173 -55.10 -33.58 0.69
N GLY A 174 -55.36 -33.49 -0.62
CA GLY A 174 -56.66 -33.78 -1.25
C GLY A 174 -56.86 -33.21 -2.66
N TYR A 175 -56.05 -32.25 -3.14
CA TYR A 175 -56.28 -31.58 -4.44
C TYR A 175 -55.16 -31.77 -5.50
N TYR A 176 -54.00 -32.31 -5.15
CA TYR A 176 -52.91 -32.49 -6.11
C TYR A 176 -52.99 -33.85 -6.82
N LYS A 177 -53.58 -33.85 -8.03
CA LYS A 177 -53.38 -34.92 -9.01
C LYS A 177 -51.98 -34.75 -9.60
N LYS A 178 -51.10 -35.72 -9.37
CA LYS A 178 -49.72 -35.75 -9.86
C LYS A 178 -49.72 -36.02 -11.37
N ASP A 179 -50.00 -35.01 -12.17
CA ASP A 179 -49.74 -35.10 -13.61
C ASP A 179 -48.24 -34.92 -13.82
N LYS A 180 -47.56 -36.05 -14.06
CA LYS A 180 -46.19 -36.09 -14.56
C LYS A 180 -46.13 -35.31 -15.87
N ILE A 181 -45.59 -34.11 -15.83
CA ILE A 181 -45.13 -33.43 -17.04
C ILE A 181 -43.73 -33.94 -17.31
N VAL A 182 -43.60 -34.59 -18.47
CA VAL A 182 -42.37 -35.09 -19.10
C VAL A 182 -41.48 -33.93 -19.51
#